data_AF-A0A257LKW7-F1
#
_entry.id   AF-A0A257LKW7-F1
#
_cell.length_a   1.000
_cell.length_b   1.000
_cell.length_c   1.000
_cell.angle_alpha   90.00
_cell.angle_beta   90.00
_cell.angle_gamma   90.00
#
_symmetry.space_group_name_H-M   'P 1'
#
loop_
_entity.id
_entity.type
_entity.pdbx_description
1 polymer ?
#
loop_
_entity_poly.entity_id
_entity_poly.type
_entity_poly.pdbx_seq_one_letter_code
_entity_poly.pdbx_strand_id
1 'polypeptide(L)'
;HGGRFTRAGNFWRVAAGPGAGFALFLFVVLLLCIGLGPMNGLNLTASNLFGTLLTPPSEELISFVKGGGPRMRIISAFLLINFWWGIVNLLPVLPLDGGRIAEIFVKPQKLVYQIGLVTGAAMAAFGLFFLGSTLTAIMFGYLAYQNYQMMQENRWG
;
A
#
# COMPACT_ATOMS: atom_id res chain seq x y z
N HIS A 1 19.62 -12.50 28.41
CA HIS A 1 19.38 -13.58 27.45
C HIS A 1 18.16 -13.25 26.60
N GLY A 2 18.33 -12.36 25.61
CA GLY A 2 17.24 -11.92 24.73
C GLY A 2 16.90 -13.02 23.74
N GLY A 3 15.67 -13.53 23.78
CA GLY A 3 15.21 -14.56 22.86
C GLY A 3 15.38 -14.08 21.42
N ARG A 4 16.26 -14.74 20.66
CA ARG A 4 16.33 -14.57 19.21
C ARG A 4 14.94 -14.89 18.65
N PHE A 5 14.18 -13.85 18.30
CA PHE A 5 12.94 -14.02 17.58
C PHE A 5 13.20 -14.89 16.35
N THR A 6 12.41 -15.95 16.19
CA THR A 6 12.44 -16.80 15.01
C THR A 6 12.14 -15.95 13.77
N ARG A 7 12.59 -16.36 12.58
CA ARG A 7 12.32 -15.62 11.31
C ARG A 7 10.82 -15.29 11.15
N ALA A 8 9.95 -16.19 11.61
CA ALA A 8 8.51 -16.00 11.65
C ALA A 8 8.07 -14.85 12.59
N GLY A 9 8.65 -14.73 13.79
CA GLY A 9 8.32 -13.64 14.72
C GLY A 9 8.73 -12.24 14.21
N ASN A 10 9.84 -12.15 13.48
CA ASN A 10 10.25 -10.89 12.83
C ASN A 10 9.35 -10.55 11.64
N PHE A 11 8.91 -11.54 10.86
CA PHE A 11 7.99 -11.34 9.75
C PHE A 11 6.64 -10.76 10.22
N TRP A 12 6.02 -11.38 11.22
CA TRP A 12 4.71 -10.93 11.71
C TRP A 12 4.73 -9.51 12.26
N ARG A 13 5.86 -9.09 12.87
CA ARG A 13 6.02 -7.72 13.34
C ARG A 13 6.04 -6.71 12.20
N VAL A 14 6.76 -7.02 11.13
CA VAL A 14 6.87 -6.15 9.95
C VAL A 14 5.57 -6.14 9.15
N ALA A 15 4.94 -7.30 8.98
CA ALA A 15 3.67 -7.43 8.27
C ALA A 15 2.47 -6.81 9.02
N ALA A 16 2.61 -6.51 10.32
CA ALA A 16 1.53 -5.92 11.12
C ALA A 16 1.10 -4.54 10.61
N GLY A 17 2.03 -3.73 10.08
CA GLY A 17 1.72 -2.41 9.51
C GLY A 17 0.75 -2.49 8.33
N PRO A 18 1.14 -3.13 7.21
CA PRO A 18 0.27 -3.29 6.05
C PRO A 18 -0.96 -4.15 6.36
N GLY A 19 -0.80 -5.18 7.20
CA GLY A 19 -1.87 -6.07 7.61
C GLY A 19 -3.01 -5.36 8.34
N ALA A 20 -2.70 -4.43 9.26
CA ALA A 20 -3.72 -3.63 9.92
C ALA A 20 -4.49 -2.74 8.93
N GLY A 21 -3.80 -2.16 7.95
CA GLY A 21 -4.43 -1.39 6.87
C GLY A 21 -5.40 -2.24 6.06
N PHE A 22 -4.96 -3.39 5.53
CA PHE A 22 -5.84 -4.28 4.78
C PHE A 22 -7.00 -4.82 5.62
N ALA A 23 -6.79 -5.10 6.91
CA ALA A 23 -7.86 -5.52 7.81
C ALA A 23 -8.92 -4.43 7.95
N LEU A 24 -8.52 -3.17 8.16
CA LEU A 24 -9.45 -2.04 8.23
C LEU A 24 -10.15 -1.80 6.89
N PHE A 25 -9.44 -1.92 5.78
CA PHE A 25 -10.03 -1.86 4.43
C PHE A 25 -11.14 -2.90 4.27
N LEU A 26 -10.85 -4.18 4.55
CA LEU A 26 -11.83 -5.26 4.45
C LEU A 26 -13.01 -5.06 5.39
N PHE A 27 -12.77 -4.55 6.59
CA PHE A 27 -13.82 -4.21 7.53
C PHE A 27 -14.76 -3.13 7.00
N VAL A 28 -14.23 -2.05 6.41
CA VAL A 28 -15.06 -1.00 5.80
C VAL A 28 -15.84 -1.55 4.60
N VAL A 29 -15.23 -2.36 3.74
CA VAL A 29 -15.93 -3.02 2.62
C VAL A 29 -17.07 -3.90 3.13
N LEU A 30 -16.84 -4.68 4.19
CA LEU A 30 -17.87 -5.51 4.80
C LEU A 30 -19.05 -4.66 5.31
N LEU A 31 -18.77 -3.54 6.00
CA LEU A 31 -19.82 -2.63 6.48
C LEU A 31 -20.64 -2.03 5.32
N LEU A 32 -19.98 -1.66 4.22
CA LEU A 32 -20.67 -1.16 3.03
C LEU A 32 -21.56 -2.24 2.38
N CYS A 33 -21.08 -3.49 2.31
CA CYS A 33 -21.83 -4.62 1.79
C CYS A 33 -23.04 -4.98 2.66
N ILE A 34 -22.92 -4.85 4.00
CA ILE A 34 -24.03 -5.07 4.92
C ILE A 34 -25.06 -3.94 4.81
N GLY A 35 -24.59 -2.68 4.74
CA GLY A 35 -25.46 -1.50 4.79
C GLY A 35 -26.17 -1.18 3.47
N LEU A 36 -25.56 -1.46 2.32
CA LEU A 36 -26.09 -1.11 0.99
C LEU A 36 -26.44 -2.36 0.15
N GLY A 37 -26.20 -3.55 0.69
CA GLY A 37 -26.21 -4.79 -0.06
C GLY A 37 -24.86 -5.09 -0.74
N PRO A 38 -24.54 -6.36 -1.01
CA PRO A 38 -23.21 -6.77 -1.47
C PRO A 38 -22.78 -6.07 -2.75
N MET A 39 -23.67 -5.98 -3.75
CA MET A 39 -23.30 -5.42 -5.05
C MET A 39 -23.07 -3.91 -5.01
N ASN A 40 -23.89 -3.17 -4.23
CA ASN A 40 -23.70 -1.73 -4.08
C ASN A 40 -22.45 -1.39 -3.26
N GLY A 41 -22.17 -2.16 -2.19
CA GLY A 41 -20.94 -2.00 -1.41
C GLY A 41 -19.68 -2.26 -2.23
N LEU A 42 -19.69 -3.31 -3.06
CA LEU A 42 -18.60 -3.61 -3.99
C LEU A 42 -18.48 -2.58 -5.11
N ASN A 43 -19.60 -2.10 -5.68
CA ASN A 43 -19.59 -1.01 -6.67
C ASN A 43 -18.97 0.26 -6.12
N LEU A 44 -19.37 0.66 -4.91
CA LEU A 44 -18.80 1.85 -4.27
C LEU A 44 -17.31 1.67 -3.98
N THR A 45 -16.90 0.47 -3.58
CA THR A 45 -15.49 0.16 -3.35
C THR A 45 -14.69 0.23 -4.65
N ALA A 46 -15.16 -0.43 -5.71
CA ALA A 46 -14.53 -0.42 -7.03
C ALA A 46 -14.44 0.99 -7.61
N SER A 47 -15.48 1.80 -7.45
CA SER A 47 -15.50 3.17 -7.96
C SER A 47 -14.47 4.04 -7.25
N ASN A 48 -14.29 3.85 -5.94
CA ASN A 48 -13.32 4.61 -5.15
C ASN A 48 -11.88 4.19 -5.42
N LEU A 49 -11.63 2.89 -5.63
CA LEU A 49 -10.27 2.39 -5.83
C LEU A 49 -9.79 2.54 -7.28
N PHE A 50 -10.68 2.32 -8.25
CA PHE A 50 -10.31 2.14 -9.65
C PHE A 50 -11.09 3.05 -10.61
N GLY A 51 -12.06 3.84 -10.11
CA GLY A 51 -12.91 4.66 -10.96
C GLY A 51 -13.89 3.85 -11.82
N THR A 52 -14.14 2.59 -11.47
CA THR A 52 -14.98 1.67 -12.24
C THR A 52 -16.21 1.22 -11.45
N LEU A 53 -17.26 0.81 -12.17
CA LEU A 53 -18.43 0.16 -11.58
C LEU A 53 -18.47 -1.29 -12.05
N LEU A 54 -18.79 -2.22 -11.14
CA LEU A 54 -18.92 -3.64 -11.45
C LEU A 54 -20.26 -3.93 -12.12
N THR A 55 -21.31 -3.21 -11.73
CA THR A 55 -22.64 -3.28 -12.33
C THR A 55 -23.23 -1.87 -12.49
N PRO A 56 -24.26 -1.69 -13.34
CA PRO A 56 -25.00 -0.44 -13.40
C PRO A 56 -25.45 -0.01 -11.99
N PRO A 57 -25.31 1.28 -11.63
CA PRO A 57 -25.59 1.75 -10.29
C PRO A 57 -27.10 1.73 -10.04
N SER A 58 -27.49 1.16 -8.89
CA SER A 58 -28.88 1.19 -8.42
C SER A 58 -29.30 2.60 -7.99
N GLU A 59 -30.59 2.88 -7.99
CA GLU A 59 -31.13 4.16 -7.48
C GLU A 59 -30.73 4.41 -6.02
N GLU A 60 -30.72 3.34 -5.21
CA GLU A 60 -30.27 3.36 -3.82
C GLU A 60 -28.82 3.83 -3.71
N LEU A 61 -27.89 3.25 -4.48
CA LEU A 61 -26.49 3.66 -4.49
C LEU A 61 -26.33 5.11 -4.93
N ILE A 62 -27.05 5.54 -5.96
CA ILE A 62 -27.02 6.92 -6.45
C ILE A 62 -27.49 7.89 -5.35
N SER A 63 -28.59 7.56 -4.66
CA SER A 63 -29.12 8.37 -3.56
C SER A 63 -28.15 8.44 -2.38
N PHE A 64 -27.50 7.32 -2.05
CA PHE A 64 -26.51 7.22 -0.98
C PHE A 64 -25.30 8.11 -1.25
N VAL A 65 -24.77 8.08 -2.48
CA VAL A 65 -23.62 8.90 -2.89
C VAL A 65 -24.00 10.38 -2.92
N LYS A 66 -25.14 10.73 -3.53
CA LYS A 66 -25.59 12.14 -3.65
C LYS A 66 -25.89 12.77 -2.29
N GLY A 67 -26.52 12.04 -1.37
CA GLY A 67 -26.76 12.50 0.00
C GLY A 67 -25.50 12.50 0.88
N GLY A 68 -24.36 12.10 0.31
CA GLY A 68 -23.12 11.71 0.96
C GLY A 68 -22.38 12.77 1.76
N GLY A 69 -22.22 13.96 1.20
CA GLY A 69 -21.47 15.04 1.84
C GLY A 69 -20.11 14.58 2.45
N PRO A 70 -19.80 14.99 3.70
CA PRO A 70 -18.55 14.61 4.38
C PRO A 70 -18.37 13.10 4.60
N ARG A 71 -19.45 12.33 4.75
CA ARG A 71 -19.36 10.87 5.01
C ARG A 71 -18.68 10.13 3.88
N MET A 72 -18.93 10.57 2.64
CA MET A 72 -18.30 9.97 1.46
C MET A 72 -16.81 10.24 1.44
N ARG A 73 -16.37 11.45 1.80
CA ARG A 73 -14.93 11.76 1.88
C ARG A 73 -14.22 10.86 2.87
N ILE A 74 -14.85 10.58 4.01
CA ILE A 74 -14.31 9.70 5.04
C ILE A 74 -14.24 8.26 4.51
N ILE A 75 -15.33 7.73 3.95
CA ILE A 75 -15.36 6.38 3.37
C ILE A 75 -14.32 6.23 2.27
N SER A 76 -14.27 7.19 1.33
CA SER A 76 -13.28 7.24 0.25
C SER A 76 -11.86 7.25 0.80
N ALA A 77 -11.57 8.07 1.82
CA ALA A 77 -10.26 8.12 2.44
C ALA A 77 -9.90 6.80 3.10
N PHE A 78 -10.80 6.18 3.87
CA PHE A 78 -10.55 4.89 4.48
C PHE A 78 -10.29 3.79 3.45
N LEU A 79 -11.06 3.73 2.37
CA LEU A 79 -10.85 2.75 1.31
C LEU A 79 -9.52 2.98 0.59
N LEU A 80 -9.32 4.19 0.07
CA LEU A 80 -8.18 4.55 -0.76
C LEU A 80 -6.88 4.45 0.02
N ILE A 81 -6.83 5.03 1.22
CA ILE A 81 -5.60 5.11 2.01
C ILE A 81 -5.21 3.70 2.45
N ASN A 82 -6.11 2.94 3.07
CA ASN A 82 -5.74 1.62 3.60
C ASN A 82 -5.38 0.62 2.49
N PHE A 83 -6.05 0.68 1.34
CA PHE A 83 -5.75 -0.21 0.23
C PHE A 83 -4.43 0.18 -0.46
N TRP A 84 -4.32 1.41 -0.96
CA TRP A 84 -3.15 1.81 -1.76
C TRP A 84 -1.90 2.01 -0.91
N TRP A 85 -2.00 2.57 0.30
CA TRP A 85 -0.83 2.63 1.19
C TRP A 85 -0.43 1.25 1.71
N GLY A 86 -1.38 0.34 1.91
CA GLY A 86 -1.07 -1.06 2.21
C GLY A 86 -0.22 -1.70 1.11
N ILE A 87 -0.59 -1.50 -0.15
CA ILE A 87 0.18 -1.96 -1.31
C ILE A 87 1.56 -1.29 -1.37
N VAL A 88 1.61 0.04 -1.23
CA VAL A 88 2.86 0.80 -1.24
C VAL A 88 3.81 0.32 -0.15
N ASN A 89 3.32 0.06 1.07
CA ASN A 89 4.16 -0.42 2.16
C ASN A 89 4.70 -1.84 1.91
N LEU A 90 4.05 -2.63 1.06
CA LEU A 90 4.54 -3.95 0.65
C LEU A 90 5.54 -3.91 -0.52
N LEU A 91 5.80 -2.74 -1.10
CA LEU A 91 6.85 -2.61 -2.12
C LEU A 91 8.21 -2.99 -1.51
N PRO A 92 9.06 -3.73 -2.25
CA PRO A 92 10.36 -4.19 -1.76
C PRO A 92 11.42 -3.08 -1.75
N VAL A 93 11.13 -1.95 -1.10
CA VAL A 93 11.98 -0.76 -0.98
C VAL A 93 12.22 -0.49 0.50
N LEU A 94 13.47 -0.41 0.96
CA LEU A 94 13.73 0.01 2.34
C LEU A 94 13.48 1.53 2.51
N PRO A 95 12.94 1.99 3.64
CA PRO A 95 12.63 1.24 4.87
C PRO A 95 11.19 0.68 4.93
N LEU A 96 10.46 0.61 3.81
CA LEU A 96 9.08 0.08 3.79
C LEU A 96 9.03 -1.38 4.25
N ASP A 97 7.85 -1.81 4.71
CA ASP A 97 7.65 -3.15 5.26
C ASP A 97 7.99 -4.26 4.27
N GLY A 98 7.71 -4.08 2.97
CA GLY A 98 8.11 -5.00 1.91
C GLY A 98 9.63 -5.13 1.76
N GLY A 99 10.36 -4.04 1.92
CA GLY A 99 11.83 -4.05 1.96
C GLY A 99 12.35 -4.80 3.20
N ARG A 100 11.73 -4.58 4.36
CA ARG A 100 12.05 -5.30 5.60
C ARG A 100 11.73 -6.80 5.52
N ILE A 101 10.64 -7.17 4.85
CA ILE A 101 10.33 -8.57 4.53
C ILE A 101 11.41 -9.15 3.60
N ALA A 102 11.83 -8.40 2.58
CA ALA A 102 12.91 -8.82 1.69
C ALA A 102 14.24 -9.06 2.44
N GLU A 103 14.58 -8.27 3.46
CA GLU A 103 15.78 -8.48 4.30
C GLU A 103 15.79 -9.86 4.99
N ILE A 104 14.61 -10.39 5.35
CA ILE A 104 14.44 -11.68 6.02
C ILE A 104 14.68 -12.85 5.07
N PHE A 105 14.15 -12.76 3.83
CA PHE A 105 14.09 -13.88 2.90
C PHE A 105 15.15 -13.85 1.79
N VAL A 106 15.59 -12.67 1.35
CA VAL A 106 16.50 -12.52 0.21
C VAL A 106 17.94 -12.46 0.70
N LYS A 107 18.80 -13.32 0.14
CA LYS A 107 20.24 -13.35 0.35
C LYS A 107 20.96 -13.47 -1.02
N PRO A 108 22.13 -12.83 -1.21
CA PRO A 108 22.86 -11.97 -0.26
C PRO A 108 22.15 -10.63 0.00
N GLN A 109 22.47 -9.95 1.11
CA GLN A 109 21.82 -8.70 1.52
C GLN A 109 21.94 -7.58 0.46
N LYS A 110 23.03 -7.58 -0.32
CA LYS A 110 23.20 -6.69 -1.47
C LYS A 110 22.03 -6.74 -2.46
N LEU A 111 21.42 -7.91 -2.66
CA LEU A 111 20.30 -8.08 -3.58
C LEU A 111 19.04 -7.35 -3.07
N VAL A 112 18.84 -7.26 -1.75
CA VAL A 112 17.72 -6.51 -1.14
C VAL A 112 17.82 -5.03 -1.52
N TYR A 113 19.01 -4.44 -1.35
CA TYR A 113 19.23 -3.03 -1.70
C TYR A 113 19.13 -2.77 -3.20
N GLN A 114 19.57 -3.73 -4.04
CA GLN A 114 19.40 -3.61 -5.49
C GLN A 114 17.93 -3.62 -5.89
N ILE A 115 17.13 -4.53 -5.30
CA ILE A 115 15.68 -4.57 -5.52
C ILE A 115 15.07 -3.24 -5.06
N GLY A 116 15.40 -2.75 -3.87
CA GLY A 116 14.86 -1.49 -3.36
C GLY A 116 15.24 -0.27 -4.18
N LEU A 117 16.47 -0.22 -4.70
CA LEU A 117 16.92 0.81 -5.63
C LEU A 117 16.10 0.79 -6.92
N VAL A 118 15.99 -0.38 -7.57
CA VAL A 118 15.29 -0.52 -8.85
C VAL A 118 13.80 -0.25 -8.68
N THR A 119 13.17 -0.82 -7.66
CA THR A 119 11.75 -0.60 -7.37
C THR A 119 11.47 0.86 -6.99
N GLY A 120 12.32 1.48 -6.17
CA GLY A 120 12.19 2.90 -5.83
C GLY A 120 12.33 3.80 -7.06
N ALA A 121 13.33 3.56 -7.91
CA ALA A 121 13.52 4.33 -9.14
C ALA A 121 12.36 4.14 -10.13
N ALA A 122 11.85 2.91 -10.26
CA ALA A 122 10.67 2.61 -11.09
C ALA A 122 9.43 3.34 -10.56
N MET A 123 9.19 3.34 -9.24
CA MET A 123 8.09 4.08 -8.62
C MET A 123 8.24 5.60 -8.74
N ALA A 124 9.47 6.11 -8.70
CA ALA A 124 9.74 7.53 -8.92
C ALA A 124 9.36 7.95 -10.36
N ALA A 125 9.79 7.17 -11.35
CA ALA A 125 9.41 7.36 -12.74
C ALA A 125 7.89 7.21 -12.93
N PHE A 126 7.28 6.19 -12.33
CA PHE A 126 5.84 5.99 -12.38
C PHE A 126 5.06 7.18 -11.82
N GLY A 127 5.49 7.68 -10.65
CA GLY A 127 4.91 8.85 -10.01
C GLY A 127 4.97 10.10 -10.87
N LEU A 128 6.10 10.32 -11.56
CA LEU A 128 6.29 11.48 -12.42
C LEU A 128 5.50 11.38 -13.73
N PHE A 129 5.59 10.25 -14.43
CA PHE A 129 5.09 10.13 -15.81
C PHE A 129 3.64 9.66 -15.91
N PHE A 130 3.15 8.86 -14.95
CA PHE A 130 1.80 8.29 -15.00
C PHE A 130 0.86 8.94 -13.99
N LEU A 131 1.33 9.22 -12.78
CA LEU A 131 0.50 9.86 -11.74
C LEU A 131 0.54 11.40 -11.78
N GLY A 132 1.53 12.00 -12.47
CA GLY A 132 1.77 13.45 -12.42
C GLY A 132 2.10 13.97 -11.01
N SER A 133 2.52 13.08 -10.10
CA SER A 133 2.76 13.40 -8.69
C SER A 133 4.24 13.61 -8.43
N THR A 134 4.66 14.89 -8.48
CA THR A 134 6.04 15.30 -8.15
C THR A 134 6.45 14.84 -6.74
N LEU A 135 5.52 14.87 -5.78
CA LEU A 135 5.75 14.39 -4.43
C LEU A 135 6.11 12.89 -4.40
N THR A 136 5.34 12.05 -5.12
CA THR A 136 5.62 10.61 -5.23
C THR A 136 6.97 10.36 -5.88
N ALA A 137 7.28 11.12 -6.95
CA ALA A 137 8.55 11.02 -7.65
C ALA A 137 9.74 11.34 -6.75
N ILE A 138 9.68 12.45 -6.00
CA ILE A 138 10.74 12.85 -5.08
C ILE A 138 10.87 11.85 -3.93
N MET A 139 9.76 11.44 -3.33
CA MET A 139 9.75 10.50 -2.21
C MET A 139 10.41 9.17 -2.59
N PHE A 140 9.96 8.53 -3.67
CA PHE A 140 10.54 7.26 -4.10
C PHE A 140 11.94 7.40 -4.70
N GLY A 141 12.26 8.54 -5.32
CA GLY A 141 13.61 8.85 -5.76
C GLY A 141 14.59 8.92 -4.59
N TYR A 142 14.17 9.54 -3.49
CA TYR A 142 14.95 9.59 -2.26
C TYR A 142 15.12 8.20 -1.63
N LEU A 143 14.05 7.38 -1.58
CA LEU A 143 14.13 6.00 -1.09
C LEU A 143 15.07 5.14 -1.95
N ALA A 144 15.03 5.31 -3.27
CA ALA A 144 15.94 4.64 -4.19
C ALA A 144 17.40 5.01 -3.89
N TYR A 145 17.66 6.31 -3.71
CA TYR A 145 18.98 6.82 -3.35
C TYR A 145 19.48 6.26 -2.02
N GLN A 146 18.62 6.18 -0.99
CA GLN A 146 18.98 5.54 0.29
C GLN A 146 19.40 4.08 0.13
N ASN A 147 18.65 3.30 -0.66
CA ASN A 147 19.01 1.90 -0.94
C ASN A 147 20.35 1.80 -1.70
N TYR A 148 20.63 2.74 -2.61
CA TYR A 148 21.93 2.82 -3.28
C TYR A 148 23.09 3.12 -2.32
N GLN A 149 22.90 4.03 -1.35
CA GLN A 149 23.89 4.31 -0.31
C GLN A 149 24.16 3.08 0.56
N MET A 150 23.12 2.42 1.07
CA MET A 150 23.24 1.19 1.87
C MET A 150 23.97 0.08 1.12
N MET A 151 23.72 -0.04 -0.19
CA MET A 151 24.45 -0.99 -1.04
C MET A 151 25.94 -0.67 -1.15
N GLN A 152 26.32 0.60 -1.24
CA GLN A 152 27.71 1.00 -1.29
C GLN A 152 28.40 0.75 0.05
N GLU A 153 27.80 1.16 1.17
CA GLU A 153 28.36 0.92 2.51
C GLU A 153 28.63 -0.57 2.76
N ASN A 154 27.67 -1.45 2.44
CA ASN A 154 27.83 -2.90 2.55
C ASN A 154 28.76 -3.54 1.50
N ARG A 155 29.33 -2.77 0.56
CA ARG A 155 30.40 -3.26 -0.34
C ARG A 155 31.80 -3.07 0.25
N TRP A 156 31.95 -2.21 1.25
CA TRP A 156 33.25 -1.85 1.86
C TRP A 156 33.45 -2.43 3.26
N GLY A 157 32.46 -3.12 3.83
CA GLY A 157 32.55 -3.87 5.09
C GLY A 157 32.31 -5.36 4.87
#